data_AF-A0A5M5BPR9-F1
#
_entry.id   AF-A0A5M5BPR9-F1
#
_cell.length_a   1.000
_cell.length_b   1.000
_cell.length_c   1.000
_cell.angle_alpha   90.00
_cell.angle_beta   90.00
_cell.angle_gamma   90.00
#
_symmetry.space_group_name_H-M   'P 1'
#
loop_
_entity.id
_entity.type
_entity.pdbx_description
1 polymer ?
#
loop_
_entity_poly.entity_id
_entity_poly.type
_entity_poly.pdbx_seq_one_letter_code
_entity_poly.pdbx_strand_id
1 'polypeptide(L)'
;MKTRFISFFLFMLAMSCFVACSDDDPATDPEPEPELEPVETVNTYTYKDKTIQAKSVSCFEQDGIVYVCMSPLQSLETLEDFMNSGKEYVMLGVDKSLVGSPVTVGSSEGDDYVLYYMDADGEAIVAVDPYEWEEVLTQGKITLTMTPGENEISAVKATFDCTLKSGGKFTGEAGCSYKAPAKLPSEFSFGSEVRPLKSAVATVIGGIQYLYLSPDAGVTTVEDMSDTEFLMIGINPDMLGQVLDITSYDGT
;
A
#
# COMPACT_ATOMS: atom_id res chain seq x y z
N MET A 1 -10.76 -52.25 -21.32
CA MET A 1 -11.49 -51.40 -20.35
C MET A 1 -11.18 -49.95 -20.75
N LYS A 2 -12.08 -49.30 -21.51
CA LYS A 2 -13.10 -48.31 -21.07
C LYS A 2 -12.44 -47.00 -20.58
N THR A 3 -12.79 -45.77 -20.99
CA THR A 3 -13.84 -45.25 -21.89
C THR A 3 -13.64 -43.74 -22.05
N ARG A 4 -13.63 -43.28 -23.31
CA ARG A 4 -14.40 -42.16 -23.92
C ARG A 4 -14.42 -40.74 -23.32
N PHE A 5 -13.87 -39.81 -24.11
CA PHE A 5 -14.45 -38.48 -24.40
C PHE A 5 -15.43 -38.59 -25.60
N ILE A 6 -16.58 -37.91 -25.53
CA ILE A 6 -17.59 -37.74 -26.59
C ILE A 6 -17.70 -36.22 -26.77
N SER A 7 -17.21 -35.62 -27.86
CA SER A 7 -17.84 -35.44 -29.18
C SER A 7 -19.20 -34.74 -29.14
N PHE A 8 -19.35 -33.62 -29.82
CA PHE A 8 -20.12 -33.56 -31.08
C PHE A 8 -20.15 -32.13 -31.62
N PHE A 9 -19.33 -31.90 -32.64
CA PHE A 9 -19.58 -30.94 -33.71
C PHE A 9 -20.64 -31.57 -34.64
N LEU A 10 -21.66 -30.81 -35.04
CA LEU A 10 -22.62 -31.24 -36.07
C LEU A 10 -22.90 -30.10 -37.07
N PHE A 11 -22.32 -30.27 -38.27
CA PHE A 11 -22.78 -30.00 -39.63
C PHE A 11 -23.55 -28.72 -40.03
N MET A 12 -22.92 -27.97 -40.98
CA MET A 12 -23.37 -27.55 -42.33
C MET A 12 -24.88 -27.72 -42.68
N LEU A 13 -25.56 -26.85 -43.46
CA LEU A 13 -25.26 -26.38 -44.83
C LEU A 13 -26.38 -25.42 -45.34
N ALA A 14 -26.03 -24.49 -46.24
CA ALA A 14 -26.84 -23.84 -47.31
C ALA A 14 -28.12 -23.05 -46.91
N MET A 15 -28.51 -21.92 -47.52
CA MET A 15 -28.60 -21.64 -48.96
C MET A 15 -28.86 -20.13 -49.17
N SER A 16 -28.36 -19.64 -50.29
CA SER A 16 -28.48 -18.29 -50.86
C SER A 16 -29.91 -17.74 -51.00
N CYS A 17 -30.08 -16.45 -50.68
CA CYS A 17 -31.00 -15.53 -51.38
C CYS A 17 -30.36 -14.13 -51.39
N PHE A 18 -29.90 -13.67 -52.56
CA PHE A 18 -29.76 -12.24 -52.81
C PHE A 18 -31.14 -11.72 -53.20
N VAL A 19 -31.75 -10.90 -52.33
CA VAL A 19 -32.80 -9.96 -52.70
C VAL A 19 -32.41 -8.62 -52.06
N ALA A 20 -32.11 -7.66 -52.92
CA ALA A 20 -31.96 -6.27 -52.53
C ALA A 20 -33.37 -5.69 -52.28
N CYS A 21 -33.68 -5.42 -51.02
CA CYS A 21 -34.68 -4.44 -50.61
C CYS A 21 -34.02 -3.59 -49.52
N SER A 22 -33.81 -2.33 -49.84
CA SER A 22 -33.49 -1.26 -48.90
C SER A 22 -34.69 -1.09 -47.98
N ASP A 23 -34.58 -1.48 -46.72
CA ASP A 23 -35.41 -0.94 -45.65
C ASP A 23 -34.55 -0.79 -44.39
N ASP A 24 -34.54 0.45 -43.95
CA ASP A 24 -33.78 1.06 -42.87
C ASP A 24 -34.43 0.61 -41.54
N ASP A 25 -33.88 -0.43 -40.91
CA ASP A 25 -34.30 -0.86 -39.57
C ASP A 25 -33.18 -0.43 -38.61
N PRO A 26 -33.41 0.54 -37.70
CA PRO A 26 -32.37 0.95 -36.78
C PRO A 26 -32.07 -0.24 -35.87
N ALA A 27 -30.82 -0.72 -35.94
CA ALA A 27 -30.30 -1.71 -35.00
C ALA A 27 -30.70 -1.29 -33.59
N THR A 28 -31.51 -2.11 -32.94
CA THR A 28 -31.83 -1.92 -31.52
C THR A 28 -30.50 -2.04 -30.79
N ASP A 29 -30.08 -0.92 -30.19
CA ASP A 29 -28.88 -0.81 -29.39
C ASP A 29 -28.85 -1.98 -28.39
N PRO A 30 -27.77 -2.79 -28.32
CA PRO A 30 -27.67 -3.84 -27.32
C PRO A 30 -27.91 -3.24 -25.94
N GLU A 31 -28.87 -3.83 -25.21
CA GLU A 31 -29.21 -3.44 -23.85
C GLU A 31 -27.93 -3.32 -23.01
N PRO A 32 -27.69 -2.18 -22.34
CA PRO A 32 -26.45 -1.98 -21.60
C PRO A 32 -26.30 -3.09 -20.56
N GLU A 33 -25.13 -3.76 -20.56
CA GLU A 33 -24.80 -4.74 -19.54
C GLU A 33 -25.05 -4.13 -18.15
N PRO A 34 -25.71 -4.84 -17.22
CA PRO A 34 -25.98 -4.29 -15.89
C PRO A 34 -24.65 -3.91 -15.23
N GLU A 35 -24.52 -2.63 -14.88
CA GLU A 35 -23.39 -2.13 -14.10
C GLU A 35 -23.28 -2.98 -12.83
N LEU A 36 -22.14 -3.66 -12.65
CA LEU A 36 -21.85 -4.42 -11.44
C LEU A 36 -21.88 -3.46 -10.26
N GLU A 37 -22.84 -3.63 -9.34
CA GLU A 37 -22.82 -2.87 -8.08
C GLU A 37 -21.47 -3.08 -7.38
N PRO A 38 -20.86 -2.02 -6.82
CA PRO A 38 -19.59 -2.15 -6.13
C PRO A 38 -19.78 -3.16 -4.99
N VAL A 39 -19.01 -4.26 -5.03
CA VAL A 39 -18.99 -5.25 -3.96
C VAL A 39 -18.65 -4.51 -2.68
N GLU A 40 -19.62 -4.40 -1.75
CA GLU A 40 -19.37 -3.80 -0.45
C GLU A 40 -18.19 -4.53 0.20
N THR A 41 -17.10 -3.81 0.43
CA THR A 41 -15.94 -4.35 1.14
C THR A 41 -16.36 -4.74 2.56
N VAL A 42 -16.33 -6.03 2.84
CA VAL A 42 -16.66 -6.58 4.15
C VAL A 42 -15.52 -6.29 5.12
N ASN A 43 -15.65 -5.19 5.86
CA ASN A 43 -14.66 -4.78 6.86
C ASN A 43 -14.99 -5.43 8.22
N THR A 44 -14.37 -6.58 8.51
CA THR A 44 -14.63 -7.34 9.73
C THR A 44 -13.37 -7.96 10.29
N TYR A 45 -13.37 -8.20 11.59
CA TYR A 45 -12.39 -9.06 12.23
C TYR A 45 -13.05 -9.93 13.30
N THR A 46 -12.49 -11.11 13.55
CA THR A 46 -12.96 -12.08 14.52
C THR A 46 -11.83 -12.37 15.49
N TYR A 47 -12.10 -12.26 16.78
CA TYR A 47 -11.20 -12.70 17.84
C TYR A 47 -11.90 -13.76 18.70
N LYS A 48 -11.24 -14.92 18.83
CA LYS A 48 -11.79 -16.15 19.38
C LYS A 48 -13.07 -16.56 18.64
N ASP A 49 -14.23 -16.23 19.21
CA ASP A 49 -15.56 -16.57 18.66
C ASP A 49 -16.41 -15.33 18.37
N LYS A 50 -15.85 -14.12 18.55
CA LYS A 50 -16.57 -12.86 18.40
C LYS A 50 -16.13 -12.15 17.12
N THR A 51 -17.05 -12.03 16.18
CA THR A 51 -16.89 -11.20 14.98
C THR A 51 -17.37 -9.78 15.24
N ILE A 52 -16.59 -8.81 14.80
CA ILE A 52 -16.82 -7.38 14.95
C ILE A 52 -16.79 -6.74 13.55
N GLN A 53 -17.82 -5.95 13.25
CA GLN A 53 -17.82 -5.07 12.08
C GLN A 53 -16.92 -3.86 12.38
N ALA A 54 -15.90 -3.66 11.56
CA ALA A 54 -15.12 -2.44 11.60
C ALA A 54 -15.91 -1.33 10.89
N LYS A 55 -16.15 -0.24 11.63
CA LYS A 55 -16.82 0.96 11.11
C LYS A 55 -15.83 2.04 10.69
N SER A 56 -14.59 1.96 11.17
CA SER A 56 -13.46 2.73 10.65
C SER A 56 -12.34 1.79 10.24
N VAL A 57 -11.82 2.01 9.04
CA VAL A 57 -10.62 1.36 8.51
C VAL A 57 -9.74 2.42 7.90
N SER A 58 -8.51 2.54 8.38
CA SER A 58 -7.52 3.50 7.87
C SER A 58 -6.23 2.80 7.48
N CYS A 59 -5.57 3.33 6.45
CA CYS A 59 -4.23 2.92 6.08
C CYS A 59 -3.30 4.11 5.90
N PHE A 60 -2.04 3.89 6.27
CA PHE A 60 -0.97 4.86 6.17
C PHE A 60 0.37 4.13 6.02
N GLU A 61 1.37 4.84 5.54
CA GLU A 61 2.75 4.36 5.43
C GLU A 61 3.61 5.12 6.42
N GLN A 62 4.42 4.41 7.19
CA GLN A 62 5.39 5.00 8.10
C GLN A 62 6.65 4.14 8.08
N ASP A 63 7.80 4.79 7.86
CA ASP A 63 9.13 4.17 7.88
C ASP A 63 9.25 2.91 6.99
N GLY A 64 8.57 2.91 5.84
CA GLY A 64 8.58 1.80 4.89
C GLY A 64 7.62 0.66 5.23
N ILE A 65 6.81 0.78 6.29
CA ILE A 65 5.77 -0.18 6.66
C ILE A 65 4.40 0.37 6.28
N VAL A 66 3.56 -0.46 5.66
CA VAL A 66 2.17 -0.14 5.36
C VAL A 66 1.29 -0.68 6.48
N TYR A 67 0.55 0.21 7.14
CA TYR A 67 -0.35 -0.12 8.24
C TYR A 67 -1.81 -0.10 7.80
N VAL A 68 -2.63 -0.97 8.40
CA VAL A 68 -4.09 -0.99 8.33
C VAL A 68 -4.65 -1.09 9.75
N CYS A 69 -5.43 -0.09 10.16
CA CYS A 69 -6.12 -0.06 11.45
C CYS A 69 -7.61 -0.34 11.26
N MET A 70 -8.23 -1.11 12.16
CA MET A 70 -9.65 -1.47 12.12
C MET A 70 -10.30 -1.28 13.49
N SER A 71 -11.42 -0.56 13.55
CA SER A 71 -12.13 -0.27 14.81
C SER A 71 -13.64 -0.37 14.66
N PRO A 72 -14.38 -0.81 15.71
CA PRO A 72 -15.84 -0.79 15.72
C PRO A 72 -16.43 0.63 15.83
N LEU A 73 -15.60 1.64 16.09
CA LEU A 73 -16.02 3.04 16.14
C LEU A 73 -16.04 3.65 14.74
N GLN A 74 -16.88 4.68 14.56
CA GLN A 74 -16.94 5.48 13.33
C GLN A 74 -15.98 6.67 13.44
N SER A 75 -15.61 7.22 12.28
CA SER A 75 -14.90 8.50 12.17
C SER A 75 -13.49 8.51 12.78
N LEU A 76 -12.79 7.37 12.77
CA LEU A 76 -11.36 7.32 13.07
C LEU A 76 -10.59 7.33 11.76
N GLU A 77 -9.64 8.26 11.60
CA GLU A 77 -8.92 8.45 10.33
C GLU A 77 -7.41 8.27 10.49
N THR A 78 -6.83 8.72 11.60
CA THR A 78 -5.38 8.71 11.87
C THR A 78 -5.01 7.68 12.93
N LEU A 79 -3.74 7.24 12.97
CA LEU A 79 -3.25 6.34 14.03
C LEU A 79 -3.57 6.88 15.44
N GLU A 80 -3.41 8.19 15.64
CA GLU A 80 -3.71 8.86 16.91
C GLU A 80 -5.20 8.71 17.29
N ASP A 81 -6.12 8.80 16.32
CA ASP A 81 -7.55 8.59 16.57
C ASP A 81 -7.82 7.17 17.08
N PHE A 82 -7.15 6.14 16.53
CA PHE A 82 -7.30 4.76 16.98
C PHE A 82 -6.75 4.57 18.39
N MET A 83 -5.52 5.03 18.65
CA MET A 83 -4.86 4.92 19.95
C MET A 83 -5.64 5.64 21.07
N ASN A 84 -6.19 6.82 20.77
CA ASN A 84 -6.91 7.64 21.74
C ASN A 84 -8.43 7.39 21.73
N SER A 85 -8.90 6.37 21.01
CA SER A 85 -10.33 6.12 20.83
C SER A 85 -11.05 5.62 22.10
N GLY A 86 -10.30 5.12 23.09
CA GLY A 86 -10.86 4.47 24.28
C GLY A 86 -11.62 3.19 23.96
N LYS A 87 -11.30 2.54 22.82
CA LYS A 87 -11.86 1.27 22.37
C LYS A 87 -10.78 0.40 21.76
N GLU A 88 -11.01 -0.91 21.86
CA GLU A 88 -10.17 -1.91 21.23
C GLU A 88 -10.14 -1.74 19.71
N TYR A 89 -8.99 -1.98 19.09
CA TYR A 89 -8.80 -1.91 17.65
C TYR A 89 -7.73 -2.90 17.19
N VAL A 90 -7.74 -3.24 15.91
CA VAL A 90 -6.70 -4.09 15.31
C VAL A 90 -5.75 -3.21 14.50
N MET A 91 -4.45 -3.48 14.60
CA MET A 91 -3.42 -2.88 13.77
C MET A 91 -2.63 -3.97 13.06
N LEU A 92 -2.57 -3.91 11.73
CA LEU A 92 -1.73 -4.76 10.90
C LEU A 92 -0.69 -3.89 10.22
N GLY A 93 0.60 -4.17 10.41
CA GLY A 93 1.71 -3.57 9.68
C GLY A 93 2.43 -4.63 8.85
N VAL A 94 2.78 -4.29 7.61
CA VAL A 94 3.58 -5.16 6.74
C VAL A 94 4.61 -4.29 6.02
N ASP A 95 5.88 -4.71 6.04
CA ASP A 95 6.93 -4.06 5.27
C ASP A 95 6.53 -3.93 3.79
N LYS A 96 6.78 -2.76 3.21
CA LYS A 96 6.35 -2.43 1.86
C LYS A 96 6.92 -3.37 0.80
N SER A 97 8.07 -4.00 1.04
CA SER A 97 8.66 -5.00 0.13
C SER A 97 7.87 -6.32 0.08
N LEU A 98 7.06 -6.60 1.11
CA LEU A 98 6.22 -7.80 1.21
C LEU A 98 4.81 -7.59 0.63
N VAL A 99 4.43 -6.35 0.35
CA VAL A 99 3.10 -6.01 -0.18
C VAL A 99 2.84 -6.71 -1.52
N GLY A 100 1.68 -7.33 -1.65
CA GLY A 100 1.28 -8.16 -2.79
C GLY A 100 1.65 -9.63 -2.65
N SER A 101 2.53 -9.98 -1.71
CA SER A 101 2.92 -11.36 -1.42
C SER A 101 2.28 -11.84 -0.11
N PRO A 102 1.71 -13.06 -0.07
CA PRO A 102 1.24 -13.62 1.19
C PRO A 102 2.41 -13.92 2.13
N VAL A 103 2.35 -13.39 3.35
CA VAL A 103 3.31 -13.64 4.44
C VAL A 103 2.83 -14.84 5.25
N THR A 104 3.67 -15.86 5.37
CA THR A 104 3.43 -16.98 6.30
C THR A 104 4.12 -16.66 7.62
N VAL A 105 3.33 -16.57 8.69
CA VAL A 105 3.84 -16.22 10.03
C VAL A 105 4.90 -17.26 10.44
N GLY A 106 6.08 -16.77 10.85
CA GLY A 106 7.22 -17.60 11.27
C GLY A 106 8.04 -18.24 10.14
N SER A 107 7.80 -17.88 8.87
CA SER A 107 8.54 -18.47 7.76
C SER A 107 9.94 -17.86 7.52
N SER A 108 10.16 -16.61 7.94
CA SER A 108 11.39 -15.86 7.76
C SER A 108 11.53 -14.80 8.85
N GLU A 109 12.67 -14.75 9.53
CA GLU A 109 13.00 -13.68 10.49
C GLU A 109 13.32 -12.34 9.79
N GLY A 110 13.50 -12.36 8.47
CA GLY A 110 13.72 -11.15 7.67
C GLY A 110 12.43 -10.50 7.16
N ASP A 111 11.27 -11.13 7.38
CA ASP A 111 9.98 -10.57 7.00
C ASP A 111 9.50 -9.66 8.13
N ASP A 112 9.49 -8.35 7.92
CA ASP A 112 9.01 -7.41 8.95
C ASP A 112 7.49 -7.21 8.84
N TYR A 113 6.75 -7.70 9.84
CA TYR A 113 5.31 -7.58 9.96
C TYR A 113 4.89 -7.50 11.43
N VAL A 114 3.76 -6.85 11.69
CA VAL A 114 3.13 -6.83 13.02
C VAL A 114 1.62 -7.03 12.87
N LEU A 115 1.01 -7.79 13.76
CA LEU A 115 -0.46 -7.90 13.86
C LEU A 115 -0.85 -7.82 15.33
N TYR A 116 -1.46 -6.71 15.72
CA TYR A 116 -1.86 -6.42 17.07
C TYR A 116 -3.36 -6.32 17.22
N TYR A 117 -3.90 -6.93 18.28
CA TYR A 117 -5.22 -6.58 18.81
C TYR A 117 -4.99 -5.76 20.07
N MET A 118 -5.32 -4.48 20.02
CA MET A 118 -5.03 -3.49 21.05
C MET A 118 -6.27 -3.28 21.91
N ASP A 119 -6.08 -3.05 23.20
CA ASP A 119 -7.15 -2.64 24.09
C ASP A 119 -7.45 -1.13 24.00
N ALA A 120 -8.32 -0.63 24.89
CA ALA A 120 -8.74 0.76 24.91
C ALA A 120 -7.65 1.74 25.36
N ASP A 121 -6.61 1.25 26.04
CA ASP A 121 -5.51 2.05 26.58
C ASP A 121 -4.26 1.97 25.67
N GLY A 122 -4.32 1.18 24.59
CA GLY A 122 -3.23 0.99 23.65
C GLY A 122 -2.26 -0.12 24.05
N GLU A 123 -2.65 -1.00 24.96
CA GLU A 123 -1.87 -2.19 25.31
C GLU A 123 -2.30 -3.38 24.44
N ALA A 124 -1.34 -4.21 24.04
CA ALA A 124 -1.63 -5.34 23.18
C ALA A 124 -2.31 -6.48 23.96
N ILE A 125 -3.54 -6.81 23.58
CA ILE A 125 -4.25 -8.04 23.98
C ILE A 125 -3.64 -9.24 23.27
N VAL A 126 -3.26 -9.06 22.00
CA VAL A 126 -2.54 -10.03 21.19
C VAL A 126 -1.44 -9.27 20.47
N ALA A 127 -0.19 -9.74 20.60
CA ALA A 127 0.94 -9.26 19.84
C ALA A 127 1.49 -10.37 18.94
N VAL A 128 1.61 -10.13 17.64
CA VAL A 128 2.18 -11.08 16.68
C VAL A 128 3.22 -10.35 15.86
N ASP A 129 4.45 -10.85 15.89
CA ASP A 129 5.59 -10.38 15.11
C ASP A 129 6.45 -11.59 14.68
N PRO A 130 7.52 -11.41 13.89
CA PRO A 130 8.32 -12.52 13.37
C PRO A 130 9.03 -13.34 14.45
N TYR A 131 9.26 -12.75 15.63
CA TYR A 131 10.08 -13.31 16.70
C TYR A 131 9.24 -13.95 17.81
N GLU A 132 8.09 -13.34 18.15
CA GLU A 132 7.29 -13.75 19.33
C GLU A 132 5.94 -14.41 18.97
N TRP A 133 5.61 -14.56 17.68
CA TRP A 133 4.32 -15.15 17.26
C TRP A 133 4.05 -16.53 17.86
N GLU A 134 5.10 -17.33 18.10
CA GLU A 134 4.94 -18.68 18.63
C GLU A 134 4.33 -18.64 20.03
N GLU A 135 4.46 -17.58 20.81
CA GLU A 135 3.86 -17.54 22.14
C GLU A 135 2.32 -17.49 22.07
N VAL A 136 1.78 -16.95 20.98
CA VAL A 136 0.35 -16.65 20.83
C VAL A 136 -0.36 -17.47 19.76
N LEU A 137 0.31 -17.87 18.68
CA LEU A 137 -0.29 -18.59 17.54
C LEU A 137 0.28 -20.00 17.36
N THR A 138 -0.51 -20.86 16.72
CA THR A 138 -0.08 -22.17 16.22
C THR A 138 0.27 -22.12 14.73
N GLN A 139 -0.36 -21.20 14.00
CA GLN A 139 -0.12 -20.89 12.60
C GLN A 139 -0.79 -19.55 12.27
N GLY A 140 -0.30 -18.87 11.25
CA GLY A 140 -0.91 -17.65 10.75
C GLY A 140 -0.51 -17.34 9.31
N LYS A 141 -1.38 -16.63 8.61
CA LYS A 141 -1.13 -16.07 7.28
C LYS A 141 -1.61 -14.64 7.24
N ILE A 142 -0.79 -13.76 6.71
CA ILE A 142 -1.08 -12.33 6.52
C ILE A 142 -0.97 -12.03 5.03
N THR A 143 -1.82 -11.16 4.50
CA THR A 143 -1.69 -10.65 3.14
C THR A 143 -2.12 -9.21 3.11
N LEU A 144 -1.25 -8.33 2.64
CA LEU A 144 -1.57 -6.94 2.35
C LEU A 144 -1.31 -6.70 0.87
N THR A 145 -2.32 -6.21 0.14
CA THR A 145 -2.18 -5.83 -1.26
C THR A 145 -2.47 -4.35 -1.41
N MET A 146 -1.68 -3.67 -2.24
CA MET A 146 -1.89 -2.27 -2.59
C MET A 146 -1.96 -2.14 -4.11
N THR A 147 -3.12 -1.73 -4.61
CA THR A 147 -3.40 -1.58 -6.03
C THR A 147 -3.43 -0.09 -6.38
N PRO A 148 -2.54 0.42 -7.24
CA PRO A 148 -2.57 1.81 -7.67
C PRO A 148 -3.92 2.15 -8.33
N GLY A 149 -4.50 3.29 -7.94
CA GLY A 149 -5.71 3.86 -8.53
C GLY A 149 -5.45 5.25 -9.11
N GLU A 150 -6.53 5.98 -9.36
CA GLU A 150 -6.47 7.34 -9.90
C GLU A 150 -6.05 8.37 -8.83
N ASN A 151 -5.51 9.51 -9.26
CA ASN A 151 -5.16 10.65 -8.40
C ASN A 151 -4.24 10.31 -7.22
N GLU A 152 -3.29 9.39 -7.43
CA GLU A 152 -2.33 8.93 -6.42
C GLU A 152 -2.97 8.25 -5.19
N ILE A 153 -4.22 7.80 -5.34
CA ILE A 153 -4.93 7.01 -4.34
C ILE A 153 -4.80 5.54 -4.72
N SER A 154 -4.24 4.73 -3.83
CA SER A 154 -4.15 3.28 -3.97
C SER A 154 -5.23 2.60 -3.14
N ALA A 155 -5.87 1.55 -3.68
CA ALA A 155 -6.74 0.67 -2.90
C ALA A 155 -5.88 -0.31 -2.11
N VAL A 156 -6.03 -0.35 -0.80
CA VAL A 156 -5.36 -1.28 0.10
C VAL A 156 -6.37 -2.32 0.57
N LYS A 157 -5.97 -3.59 0.52
CA LYS A 157 -6.72 -4.71 1.10
C LYS A 157 -5.81 -5.49 2.03
N ALA A 158 -6.27 -5.71 3.24
CA ALA A 158 -5.60 -6.51 4.26
C ALA A 158 -6.44 -7.75 4.59
N THR A 159 -5.78 -8.89 4.71
CA THR A 159 -6.35 -10.11 5.28
C THR A 159 -5.37 -10.76 6.24
N PHE A 160 -5.91 -11.38 7.29
CA PHE A 160 -5.14 -12.25 8.18
C PHE A 160 -6.01 -13.42 8.62
N ASP A 161 -5.40 -14.60 8.73
CA ASP A 161 -6.03 -15.81 9.28
C ASP A 161 -5.03 -16.51 10.19
N CYS A 162 -5.26 -16.35 11.49
CA CYS A 162 -4.41 -16.88 12.54
C CYS A 162 -5.21 -17.83 13.45
N THR A 163 -4.51 -18.85 13.96
CA THR A 163 -5.07 -19.82 14.91
C THR A 163 -4.37 -19.67 16.25
N LEU A 164 -5.11 -19.25 17.28
CA LEU A 164 -4.56 -18.94 18.61
C LEU A 164 -4.18 -20.21 19.37
N LYS A 165 -3.05 -20.19 20.10
CA LYS A 165 -2.68 -21.26 21.04
C LYS A 165 -3.70 -21.44 22.17
N SER A 166 -4.34 -20.35 22.60
CA SER A 166 -5.42 -20.38 23.59
C SER A 166 -6.71 -21.04 23.09
N GLY A 167 -6.76 -21.42 21.80
CA GLY A 167 -7.98 -21.83 21.11
C GLY A 167 -8.73 -20.64 20.48
N GLY A 168 -9.49 -20.94 19.43
CA GLY A 168 -10.22 -19.95 18.63
C GLY A 168 -9.39 -19.37 17.47
N LYS A 169 -9.98 -18.41 16.77
CA LYS A 169 -9.39 -17.75 15.60
C LYS A 169 -9.07 -16.29 15.86
N PHE A 170 -8.06 -15.77 15.18
CA PHE A 170 -7.88 -14.34 15.00
C PHE A 170 -7.78 -14.07 13.50
N THR A 171 -8.88 -13.63 12.89
CA THR A 171 -9.01 -13.49 11.44
C THR A 171 -9.60 -12.14 11.09
N GLY A 172 -9.30 -11.59 9.93
CA GLY A 172 -9.96 -10.38 9.48
C GLY A 172 -9.73 -10.07 8.01
N GLU A 173 -10.60 -9.22 7.49
CA GLU A 173 -10.54 -8.66 6.14
C GLU A 173 -10.96 -7.20 6.22
N ALA A 174 -10.17 -6.33 5.60
CA ALA A 174 -10.49 -4.92 5.52
C ALA A 174 -9.94 -4.28 4.25
N GLY A 175 -10.67 -3.29 3.74
CA GLY A 175 -10.25 -2.43 2.64
C GLY A 175 -10.24 -0.96 3.05
N CYS A 176 -9.26 -0.21 2.56
CA CYS A 176 -9.17 1.25 2.73
C CYS A 176 -8.47 1.89 1.52
N SER A 177 -8.55 3.21 1.45
CA SER A 177 -7.85 4.00 0.43
C SER A 177 -6.61 4.64 1.05
N TYR A 178 -5.44 4.37 0.46
CA TYR A 178 -4.19 5.00 0.82
C TYR A 178 -3.85 6.10 -0.17
N LYS A 179 -3.71 7.33 0.31
CA LYS A 179 -3.17 8.43 -0.48
C LYS A 179 -1.73 8.65 -0.06
N ALA A 180 -0.80 8.49 -0.99
CA ALA A 180 0.60 8.79 -0.72
C ALA A 180 0.74 10.27 -0.32
N PRO A 181 1.65 10.62 0.60
CA PRO A 181 1.98 12.00 0.88
C PRO A 181 2.28 12.74 -0.43
N ALA A 182 1.79 13.97 -0.55
CA ALA A 182 2.05 14.79 -1.73
C ALA A 182 3.57 14.87 -1.92
N LYS A 183 4.06 14.43 -3.08
CA LYS A 183 5.47 14.60 -3.42
C LYS A 183 5.75 16.10 -3.39
N LEU A 184 6.74 16.50 -2.59
CA LEU A 184 7.27 17.84 -2.69
C LEU A 184 7.74 18.06 -4.13
N PRO A 185 7.49 19.25 -4.71
CA PRO A 185 7.95 19.51 -6.06
C PRO A 185 9.47 19.34 -6.07
N SER A 186 9.96 18.59 -7.04
CA SER A 186 11.41 18.45 -7.27
C SER A 186 11.89 19.74 -7.92
N GLU A 187 12.04 20.78 -7.13
CA GLU A 187 12.46 22.11 -7.56
C GLU A 187 13.23 22.84 -6.45
N PHE A 188 14.01 23.84 -6.80
CA PHE A 188 14.53 24.82 -5.86
C PHE A 188 14.23 26.22 -6.35
N SER A 189 14.16 27.16 -5.42
CA SER A 189 13.95 28.57 -5.75
C SER A 189 15.17 29.39 -5.36
N PHE A 190 15.62 30.26 -6.26
CA PHE A 190 16.64 31.25 -5.97
C PHE A 190 16.08 32.64 -6.27
N GLY A 191 15.84 33.43 -5.21
CA GLY A 191 15.07 34.67 -5.33
C GLY A 191 13.61 34.38 -5.69
N SER A 192 13.10 34.99 -6.77
CA SER A 192 11.74 34.79 -7.27
C SER A 192 11.61 33.69 -8.32
N GLU A 193 12.73 33.09 -8.74
CA GLU A 193 12.73 32.13 -9.83
C GLU A 193 12.74 30.70 -9.30
N VAL A 194 11.87 29.86 -9.85
CA VAL A 194 11.72 28.44 -9.53
C VAL A 194 12.45 27.61 -10.60
N ARG A 195 13.28 26.66 -10.17
CA ARG A 195 14.06 25.76 -11.02
C ARG A 195 13.58 24.32 -10.82
N PRO A 196 12.95 23.67 -11.81
CA PRO A 196 12.64 22.26 -11.71
C PRO A 196 13.94 21.45 -11.71
N LEU A 197 14.11 20.54 -10.77
CA LEU A 197 15.24 19.61 -10.69
C LEU A 197 14.98 18.40 -11.58
N LYS A 198 15.92 18.11 -12.49
CA LYS A 198 15.81 17.01 -13.46
C LYS A 198 16.94 15.98 -13.36
N SER A 199 18.03 16.33 -12.68
CA SER A 199 19.14 15.42 -12.41
C SER A 199 19.62 15.55 -10.98
N ALA A 200 20.04 14.43 -10.39
CA ALA A 200 20.64 14.36 -9.07
C ALA A 200 21.83 13.40 -9.08
N VAL A 201 22.95 13.83 -8.49
CA VAL A 201 24.15 13.01 -8.34
C VAL A 201 24.58 13.06 -6.88
N ALA A 202 24.73 11.90 -6.24
CA ALA A 202 25.20 11.77 -4.87
C ALA A 202 26.63 11.20 -4.85
N THR A 203 27.51 11.76 -4.02
CA THR A 203 28.89 11.28 -3.85
C THR A 203 29.38 11.52 -2.43
N VAL A 204 30.44 10.82 -2.02
CA VAL A 204 31.09 11.03 -0.72
C VAL A 204 32.50 11.57 -0.93
N ILE A 205 32.79 12.73 -0.37
CA ILE A 205 34.10 13.38 -0.47
C ILE A 205 34.56 13.72 0.94
N GLY A 206 35.73 13.19 1.33
CA GLY A 206 36.30 13.45 2.66
C GLY A 206 35.41 12.99 3.83
N GLY A 207 34.56 11.98 3.61
CA GLY A 207 33.60 11.48 4.61
C GLY A 207 32.30 12.28 4.71
N ILE A 208 32.12 13.33 3.91
CA ILE A 208 30.88 14.12 3.83
C ILE A 208 30.05 13.63 2.64
N GLN A 209 28.74 13.45 2.84
CA GLN A 209 27.81 13.12 1.77
C GLN A 209 27.44 14.41 1.02
N TYR A 210 27.72 14.44 -0.28
CA TYR A 210 27.31 15.53 -1.16
C TYR A 210 26.17 15.07 -2.06
N LEU A 211 25.19 15.95 -2.22
CA LEU A 211 24.10 15.84 -3.18
C LEU A 211 24.18 17.04 -4.12
N TYR A 212 24.37 16.76 -5.41
CA TYR A 212 24.32 17.74 -6.47
C TYR A 212 22.97 17.62 -7.17
N LEU A 213 22.31 18.75 -7.43
CA LEU A 213 20.98 18.83 -8.02
C LEU A 213 21.01 19.84 -9.17
N SER A 214 20.51 19.45 -10.35
CA SER A 214 20.55 20.30 -11.55
C SER A 214 19.19 20.38 -12.24
N PRO A 215 18.83 21.52 -12.85
CA PRO A 215 17.65 21.65 -13.68
C PRO A 215 17.80 21.05 -15.08
N ASP A 216 19.03 20.66 -15.44
CA ASP A 216 19.32 19.97 -16.70
C ASP A 216 19.05 18.47 -16.56
N ALA A 217 18.48 17.87 -17.58
CA ALA A 217 18.13 16.45 -17.59
C ALA A 217 19.31 15.60 -18.12
N GLY A 218 19.44 14.38 -17.60
CA GLY A 218 20.41 13.41 -18.10
C GLY A 218 21.84 13.59 -17.59
N VAL A 219 22.05 14.45 -16.59
CA VAL A 219 23.35 14.63 -15.94
C VAL A 219 23.53 13.54 -14.90
N THR A 220 24.58 12.73 -15.01
CA THR A 220 24.73 11.51 -14.19
C THR A 220 26.06 11.43 -13.43
N THR A 221 26.98 12.36 -13.68
CA THR A 221 28.29 12.40 -13.02
C THR A 221 28.52 13.77 -12.37
N VAL A 222 29.39 13.82 -11.37
CA VAL A 222 29.78 15.08 -10.70
C VAL A 222 30.55 15.99 -11.66
N GLU A 223 31.34 15.41 -12.56
CA GLU A 223 32.09 16.14 -13.58
C GLU A 223 31.13 16.86 -14.53
N ASP A 224 30.18 16.14 -15.13
CA ASP A 224 29.17 16.74 -16.01
C ASP A 224 28.30 17.77 -15.27
N MET A 225 28.05 17.56 -13.97
CA MET A 225 27.27 18.50 -13.17
C MET A 225 27.94 19.85 -13.03
N SER A 226 29.28 19.87 -12.96
CA SER A 226 30.05 21.11 -12.82
C SER A 226 29.96 22.04 -14.03
N ASP A 227 29.54 21.51 -15.19
CA ASP A 227 29.30 22.26 -16.42
C ASP A 227 27.86 22.81 -16.53
N THR A 228 27.00 22.54 -15.54
CA THR A 228 25.59 22.97 -15.51
C THR A 228 25.30 23.97 -14.39
N GLU A 229 24.11 24.57 -14.38
CA GLU A 229 23.59 25.21 -13.16
C GLU A 229 23.31 24.10 -12.14
N PHE A 230 23.85 24.20 -10.92
CA PHE A 230 23.58 23.20 -9.90
C PHE A 230 23.47 23.80 -8.48
N LEU A 231 22.68 23.12 -7.65
CA LEU A 231 22.69 23.26 -6.20
C LEU A 231 23.51 22.11 -5.61
N MET A 232 24.48 22.42 -4.75
CA MET A 232 25.27 21.42 -4.02
C MET A 232 24.96 21.51 -2.53
N ILE A 233 24.57 20.38 -1.94
CA ILE A 233 24.30 20.25 -0.51
C ILE A 233 25.31 19.27 0.06
N GLY A 234 26.09 19.70 1.05
CA GLY A 234 27.00 18.83 1.81
C GLY A 234 26.42 18.53 3.19
N ILE A 235 26.28 17.26 3.54
CA ILE A 235 25.69 16.79 4.80
C ILE A 235 26.67 15.83 5.47
N ASN A 236 26.98 16.07 6.75
CA ASN A 236 27.70 15.09 7.56
C ASN A 236 26.81 13.84 7.70
N PRO A 237 27.31 12.62 7.43
CA PRO A 237 26.54 11.39 7.59
C PRO A 237 25.78 11.26 8.92
N ASP A 238 26.33 11.78 10.02
CA ASP A 238 25.69 11.75 11.34
C ASP A 238 24.39 12.58 11.42
N MET A 239 24.16 13.47 10.45
CA MET A 239 23.00 14.37 10.36
C MET A 239 21.93 13.86 9.40
N LEU A 240 22.15 12.71 8.73
CA LEU A 240 21.16 12.13 7.83
C LEU A 240 19.89 11.73 8.61
N GLY A 241 18.73 11.96 7.99
CA GLY A 241 17.42 11.66 8.59
C GLY A 241 16.89 12.71 9.56
N GLN A 242 17.64 13.80 9.80
CA GLN A 242 17.23 14.88 10.71
C GLN A 242 16.70 16.08 9.93
N VAL A 243 15.75 16.81 10.53
CA VAL A 243 15.36 18.15 10.06
C VAL A 243 16.44 19.13 10.49
N LEU A 244 17.12 19.73 9.52
CA LEU A 244 18.21 20.66 9.77
C LEU A 244 17.74 22.11 9.64
N ASP A 245 17.68 22.81 10.76
CA ASP A 245 17.58 24.27 10.76
C ASP A 245 18.98 24.87 10.64
N ILE A 246 19.32 25.34 9.43
CA ILE A 246 20.64 25.95 9.16
C ILE A 246 20.79 27.35 9.75
N THR A 247 19.72 27.92 10.33
CA THR A 247 19.72 29.24 10.96
C THR A 247 19.88 29.19 12.47
N SER A 248 19.69 28.02 13.09
CA SER A 248 19.93 27.81 14.52
C SER A 248 21.43 27.62 14.78
N TYR A 249 22.20 28.70 14.68
CA TYR A 249 23.58 28.71 15.14
C TYR A 249 23.62 29.18 16.60
N ASP A 250 23.89 28.28 17.53
CA ASP A 250 24.07 28.54 18.96
C ASP A 250 25.56 28.66 19.32
N GLY A 251 26.34 29.38 18.50
CA GLY A 251 27.80 29.46 18.51
C GLY A 251 28.52 29.41 19.86
N THR A 252 28.67 28.21 20.40
CA THR A 252 29.36 27.91 21.67
C THR A 252 30.42 26.84 21.46
#